data_AF-A0A7H9DVP5-F1
#
_entry.id   AF-A0A7H9DVP5-F1
#
_cell.length_a   1.000
_cell.length_b   1.000
_cell.length_c   1.000
_cell.angle_alpha   90.00
_cell.angle_beta   90.00
_cell.angle_gamma   90.00
#
_symmetry.space_group_name_H-M   'P 1'
#
loop_
_entity.id
_entity.type
_entity.pdbx_description
1 polymer ?
#
loop_
_entity_poly.entity_id
_entity_poly.type
_entity_poly.pdbx_seq_one_letter_code
_entity_poly.pdbx_strand_id
1 'polypeptide(L)'
;MKYFIIGLLSLFYFFSCNEQKEINDIIASFPPNYVDYNIPPECQENNGYYNKDSEIVLINENEFNSIINRLKKLKSSKEINDCPSDFSFSVGKDKYCSCLYEERLIFKNGQLHEISDTLLYDIKSALTFYNSRPKEYLKYDNLIQKFGLPKNYKYQQAGETLISYDQDGNKTVDFIDFKMRLVTLKTK
;
A
#
# COMPACT_ATOMS: atom_id res chain seq x y z
N MET A 1 -33.94 51.32 -4.85
CA MET A 1 -33.39 50.25 -5.72
C MET A 1 -31.96 50.59 -6.19
N LYS A 2 -30.96 50.51 -5.30
CA LYS A 2 -29.54 50.68 -5.68
C LYS A 2 -28.54 49.80 -4.90
N TYR A 3 -29.00 48.99 -3.96
CA TYR A 3 -28.11 48.18 -3.10
C TYR A 3 -28.31 46.66 -3.24
N PHE A 4 -29.12 46.19 -4.20
CA PHE A 4 -29.44 44.76 -4.34
C PHE A 4 -28.54 44.00 -5.31
N ILE A 5 -27.63 44.68 -6.03
CA ILE A 5 -26.81 44.06 -7.10
C ILE A 5 -25.38 43.73 -6.62
N ILE A 6 -24.93 44.33 -5.52
CA ILE A 6 -23.54 44.15 -5.04
C ILE A 6 -23.40 42.90 -4.15
N GLY A 7 -24.50 42.39 -3.58
CA GLY A 7 -24.48 41.19 -2.73
C GLY A 7 -24.38 39.85 -3.47
N LEU A 8 -24.60 39.82 -4.79
CA LEU A 8 -24.57 38.58 -5.58
C LEU A 8 -23.23 38.30 -6.28
N LEU A 9 -22.33 39.28 -6.34
CA LEU A 9 -21.02 39.14 -6.98
C LEU A 9 -19.90 38.73 -6.01
N SER A 10 -20.12 38.85 -4.69
CA SER A 10 -19.17 38.43 -3.66
C SER A 10 -19.33 36.97 -3.22
N LEU A 11 -20.41 36.28 -3.64
CA LEU A 11 -20.63 34.85 -3.33
C LEU A 11 -20.01 33.88 -4.35
N PHE A 12 -19.54 34.38 -5.51
CA PHE A 12 -18.85 33.53 -6.50
C PHE A 12 -17.33 33.46 -6.31
N TYR A 13 -16.74 34.26 -5.41
CA TYR A 13 -15.28 34.27 -5.19
C TYR A 13 -14.76 33.20 -4.23
N PHE A 14 -15.64 32.43 -3.58
CA PHE A 14 -15.24 31.34 -2.67
C PHE A 14 -15.50 29.92 -3.23
N PHE A 15 -16.01 29.80 -4.45
CA PHE A 15 -16.16 28.52 -5.15
C PHE A 15 -15.01 28.19 -6.12
N SER A 16 -13.89 28.92 -6.05
CA SER A 16 -12.62 28.31 -6.44
C SER A 16 -12.18 27.42 -5.28
N CYS A 17 -12.89 26.31 -5.11
CA CYS A 17 -12.31 25.12 -4.52
C CYS A 17 -11.02 24.90 -5.31
N ASN A 18 -9.89 25.22 -4.70
CA ASN A 18 -8.73 24.36 -4.87
C ASN A 18 -9.25 22.98 -4.45
N GLU A 19 -9.76 22.21 -5.40
CA GLU A 19 -9.57 20.78 -5.34
C GLU A 19 -8.05 20.64 -5.23
N GLN A 20 -7.57 20.56 -3.98
CA GLN A 20 -6.36 19.85 -3.70
C GLN A 20 -6.58 18.53 -4.41
N LYS A 21 -5.96 18.36 -5.58
CA LYS A 21 -5.83 17.08 -6.25
C LYS A 21 -5.35 16.15 -5.15
N GLU A 22 -6.26 15.37 -4.59
CA GLU A 22 -5.98 14.48 -3.49
C GLU A 22 -4.81 13.65 -4.00
N ILE A 23 -3.67 13.82 -3.35
CA ILE A 23 -2.42 13.22 -3.81
C ILE A 23 -2.64 11.71 -3.64
N ASN A 24 -2.99 11.03 -4.73
CA ASN A 24 -3.37 9.62 -4.76
C ASN A 24 -2.16 8.70 -4.56
N ASP A 25 -1.13 9.14 -3.85
CA ASP A 25 0.07 8.34 -3.65
C ASP A 25 -0.32 7.01 -3.03
N ILE A 26 0.35 5.96 -3.49
CA ILE A 26 0.18 4.64 -2.92
C ILE A 26 1.32 4.47 -1.92
N ILE A 27 0.97 4.32 -0.64
CA ILE A 27 1.95 4.11 0.42
C ILE A 27 1.82 2.67 0.88
N ALA A 28 2.87 1.88 0.72
CA ALA A 28 2.87 0.48 1.13
C ALA A 28 3.84 0.23 2.27
N SER A 29 3.48 -0.78 3.04
CA SER A 29 4.26 -1.28 4.17
C SER A 29 4.25 -2.80 4.17
N PHE A 30 5.45 -3.37 4.31
CA PHE A 30 5.66 -4.82 4.36
C PHE A 30 6.96 -5.16 5.12
N PRO A 31 6.98 -6.28 5.85
CA PRO A 31 8.16 -6.70 6.60
C PRO A 31 9.27 -7.19 5.66
N PRO A 32 10.55 -7.19 6.08
CA PRO A 32 11.69 -7.75 5.35
C PRO A 32 11.56 -9.23 5.01
N ASN A 33 10.99 -10.02 5.93
CA ASN A 33 10.98 -11.46 5.79
C ASN A 33 9.80 -12.06 6.56
N TYR A 34 9.15 -13.04 5.93
CA TYR A 34 8.11 -13.84 6.58
C TYR A 34 8.68 -14.83 7.60
N VAL A 35 9.96 -15.20 7.45
CA VAL A 35 10.64 -16.17 8.34
C VAL A 35 10.75 -15.68 9.78
N ASP A 36 10.65 -14.36 10.02
CA ASP A 36 10.75 -13.78 11.35
C ASP A 36 9.40 -13.78 12.12
N TYR A 37 8.27 -14.03 11.43
CA TYR A 37 6.93 -14.08 12.04
C TYR A 37 6.38 -15.51 12.02
N ASN A 38 6.25 -16.14 13.19
CA ASN A 38 5.61 -17.45 13.33
C ASN A 38 4.11 -17.42 12.96
N ILE A 39 3.46 -16.25 13.03
CA ILE A 39 2.07 -16.01 12.63
C ILE A 39 2.03 -14.60 11.99
N PRO A 40 1.64 -14.46 10.71
CA PRO A 40 1.47 -13.13 10.10
C PRO A 40 0.32 -12.36 10.74
N PRO A 41 0.46 -11.04 10.93
CA PRO A 41 -0.59 -10.22 11.55
C PRO A 41 -1.84 -10.16 10.66
N GLU A 42 -2.99 -9.96 11.29
CA GLU A 42 -4.22 -9.63 10.56
C GLU A 42 -4.11 -8.23 9.94
N CYS A 43 -4.89 -7.94 8.88
CA CYS A 43 -4.80 -6.66 8.18
C CYS A 43 -5.07 -5.46 9.12
N GLN A 44 -6.01 -5.62 10.05
CA GLN A 44 -6.37 -4.57 11.00
C GLN A 44 -5.29 -4.35 12.06
N GLU A 45 -4.50 -5.38 12.38
CA GLU A 45 -3.39 -5.32 13.34
C GLU A 45 -2.11 -4.74 12.71
N ASN A 46 -2.01 -4.79 11.38
CA ASN A 46 -0.89 -4.26 10.61
C ASN A 46 -0.90 -2.72 10.50
N ASN A 47 -1.20 -2.01 11.60
CA ASN A 47 -1.38 -0.56 11.67
C ASN A 47 -0.26 0.18 12.43
N GLY A 48 0.70 -0.51 13.04
CA GLY A 48 1.47 0.09 14.14
C GLY A 48 2.96 0.38 13.92
N TYR A 49 3.66 -0.24 12.98
CA TYR A 49 5.10 -0.45 13.16
C TYR A 49 5.99 0.31 12.17
N TYR A 50 5.87 1.64 12.07
CA TYR A 50 6.62 2.40 11.06
C TYR A 50 7.28 3.67 11.59
N ASN A 51 8.58 3.60 11.86
CA ASN A 51 9.38 4.71 12.41
C ASN A 51 10.31 5.40 11.39
N LYS A 52 10.35 4.97 10.11
CA LYS A 52 11.21 5.58 9.08
C LYS A 52 10.41 6.29 7.98
N ASP A 53 11.00 7.35 7.42
CA ASP A 53 10.48 8.05 6.26
C ASP A 53 10.34 7.11 5.06
N SER A 54 9.30 7.35 4.23
CA SER A 54 9.00 6.48 3.09
C SER A 54 10.04 6.66 1.99
N GLU A 55 10.60 5.57 1.47
CA GLU A 55 11.39 5.62 0.24
C GLU A 55 10.46 5.88 -0.96
N ILE A 56 10.85 6.81 -1.84
CA ILE A 56 10.04 7.18 -2.99
C ILE A 56 10.36 6.27 -4.17
N VAL A 57 9.34 5.60 -4.68
CA VAL A 57 9.41 4.83 -5.93
C VAL A 57 8.66 5.58 -7.01
N LEU A 58 9.28 5.69 -8.18
CA LEU A 58 8.76 6.44 -9.31
C LEU A 58 8.16 5.48 -10.35
N ILE A 59 6.94 5.77 -10.81
CA ILE A 59 6.20 4.95 -11.79
C ILE A 59 5.64 5.80 -12.93
N ASN A 60 5.48 5.21 -14.12
CA ASN A 60 4.83 5.90 -15.23
C ASN A 60 3.39 6.29 -14.89
N GLU A 61 2.97 7.49 -15.29
CA GLU A 61 1.61 7.99 -15.01
C GLU A 61 0.50 7.08 -15.58
N ASN A 62 0.69 6.49 -16.77
CA ASN A 62 -0.30 5.58 -17.35
C ASN A 62 -0.43 4.28 -16.55
N GLU A 63 0.70 3.73 -16.10
CA GLU A 63 0.72 2.52 -15.26
C GLU A 63 0.06 2.78 -13.90
N PHE A 64 0.40 3.90 -13.27
CA PHE A 64 -0.23 4.33 -12.02
C PHE A 64 -1.74 4.52 -12.17
N ASN A 65 -2.18 5.25 -13.19
CA ASN A 65 -3.61 5.47 -13.44
C ASN A 65 -4.34 4.16 -13.75
N SER A 66 -3.69 3.21 -14.43
CA SER A 66 -4.22 1.86 -14.64
C SER A 66 -4.46 1.13 -13.31
N ILE A 67 -3.50 1.16 -12.39
CA ILE A 67 -3.62 0.58 -11.05
C ILE A 67 -4.80 1.21 -10.30
N ILE A 68 -4.83 2.54 -10.20
CA ILE A 68 -5.89 3.27 -9.48
C ILE A 68 -7.28 2.96 -10.07
N ASN A 69 -7.41 2.96 -11.40
CA ASN A 69 -8.69 2.67 -12.05
C ASN A 69 -9.18 1.24 -11.81
N ARG A 70 -8.26 0.27 -11.69
CA ARG A 70 -8.61 -1.12 -11.38
C ARG A 70 -8.98 -1.30 -9.91
N LEU A 71 -8.29 -0.62 -9.00
CA LEU A 71 -8.63 -0.60 -7.56
C LEU A 71 -10.02 0.00 -7.29
N LYS A 72 -10.42 1.02 -8.06
CA LYS A 72 -11.77 1.61 -7.97
C LYS A 72 -12.89 0.67 -8.44
N LYS A 73 -12.57 -0.39 -9.19
CA LYS A 73 -13.51 -1.33 -9.80
C LYS A 73 -13.55 -2.70 -9.10
N LEU A 74 -12.91 -2.81 -7.93
CA LEU A 74 -12.91 -4.05 -7.14
C LEU A 74 -14.35 -4.45 -6.79
N LYS A 75 -14.64 -5.73 -6.93
CA LYS A 75 -15.95 -6.30 -6.59
C LYS A 75 -15.92 -6.81 -5.17
N SER A 76 -16.93 -6.52 -4.37
CA SER A 76 -17.08 -7.09 -3.04
C SER A 76 -17.15 -8.62 -3.12
N SER A 77 -16.37 -9.30 -2.27
CA SER A 77 -16.49 -10.73 -2.06
C SER A 77 -17.72 -11.04 -1.21
N LYS A 78 -18.19 -12.30 -1.30
CA LYS A 78 -19.22 -12.84 -0.40
C LYS A 78 -18.64 -13.31 0.94
N GLU A 79 -17.32 -13.41 1.02
CA GLU A 79 -16.62 -13.86 2.22
C GLU A 79 -16.52 -12.71 3.23
N ILE A 80 -16.77 -13.02 4.50
CA ILE A 80 -16.74 -12.09 5.62
C ILE A 80 -15.67 -12.60 6.57
N ASN A 81 -14.56 -11.87 6.69
CA ASN A 81 -13.62 -11.79 7.82
C ASN A 81 -12.34 -11.03 7.41
N ASP A 82 -11.51 -10.66 8.39
CA ASP A 82 -10.12 -10.24 8.15
C ASP A 82 -9.30 -11.42 7.58
N CYS A 83 -8.17 -11.12 6.94
CA CYS A 83 -7.22 -12.12 6.46
C CYS A 83 -5.80 -11.77 6.91
N PRO A 84 -4.97 -12.78 7.22
CA PRO A 84 -3.55 -12.55 7.47
C PRO A 84 -2.88 -11.95 6.23
N SER A 85 -2.04 -10.93 6.46
CA SER A 85 -1.41 -10.18 5.39
C SER A 85 0.03 -9.82 5.73
N ASP A 86 0.93 -10.04 4.76
CA ASP A 86 2.31 -9.56 4.79
C ASP A 86 2.53 -8.33 3.89
N PHE A 87 1.47 -7.80 3.30
CA PHE A 87 1.55 -6.66 2.40
C PHE A 87 0.30 -5.78 2.54
N SER A 88 0.52 -4.57 3.05
CA SER A 88 -0.52 -3.56 3.19
C SER A 88 -0.17 -2.30 2.41
N PHE A 89 -1.17 -1.59 1.91
CA PHE A 89 -0.98 -0.29 1.29
C PHE A 89 -2.18 0.61 1.46
N SER A 90 -1.99 1.92 1.35
CA SER A 90 -3.05 2.91 1.37
C SER A 90 -3.09 3.72 0.08
N VAL A 91 -4.30 4.13 -0.30
CA VAL A 91 -4.56 5.06 -1.40
C VAL A 91 -5.52 6.12 -0.88
N GLY A 92 -5.01 7.33 -0.63
CA GLY A 92 -5.78 8.34 0.09
C GLY A 92 -6.20 7.84 1.47
N LYS A 93 -7.52 7.73 1.70
CA LYS A 93 -8.10 7.21 2.96
C LYS A 93 -8.35 5.70 2.96
N ASP A 94 -8.28 5.06 1.81
CA ASP A 94 -8.55 3.63 1.69
C ASP A 94 -7.33 2.82 2.12
N LYS A 95 -7.50 1.88 3.06
CA LYS A 95 -6.49 0.90 3.46
C LYS A 95 -6.78 -0.43 2.79
N TYR A 96 -5.73 -1.04 2.25
CA TYR A 96 -5.74 -2.32 1.56
C TYR A 96 -4.74 -3.31 2.19
N CYS A 97 -5.07 -4.60 2.17
CA CYS A 97 -4.16 -5.68 2.53
C CYS A 97 -4.37 -6.90 1.63
N SER A 98 -3.30 -7.47 1.08
CA SER A 98 -3.41 -8.71 0.32
C SER A 98 -3.49 -9.92 1.24
N CYS A 99 -4.42 -10.83 0.98
CA CYS A 99 -4.57 -12.04 1.78
C CYS A 99 -3.51 -13.08 1.40
N LEU A 100 -2.67 -13.48 2.36
CA LEU A 100 -1.48 -14.32 2.12
C LEU A 100 -1.83 -15.71 1.56
N TYR A 101 -2.90 -16.33 2.06
CA TYR A 101 -3.33 -17.67 1.67
C TYR A 101 -4.40 -17.67 0.56
N GLU A 102 -4.93 -16.49 0.21
CA GLU A 102 -5.97 -16.32 -0.79
C GLU A 102 -5.70 -15.07 -1.64
N GLU A 103 -4.66 -15.12 -2.47
CA GLU A 103 -4.20 -13.97 -3.26
C GLU A 103 -5.23 -13.42 -4.28
N ARG A 104 -6.33 -14.14 -4.49
CA ARG A 104 -7.52 -13.68 -5.24
C ARG A 104 -8.35 -12.63 -4.47
N LEU A 105 -8.04 -12.40 -3.20
CA LEU A 105 -8.74 -11.51 -2.29
C LEU A 105 -7.83 -10.39 -1.76
N ILE A 106 -8.45 -9.23 -1.58
CA ILE A 106 -7.85 -8.07 -0.92
C ILE A 106 -8.82 -7.53 0.11
N PHE A 107 -8.37 -7.34 1.34
CA PHE A 107 -9.14 -6.65 2.35
C PHE A 107 -9.07 -5.15 2.12
N LYS A 108 -10.22 -4.48 2.14
CA LYS A 108 -10.36 -3.03 2.03
C LYS A 108 -11.37 -2.53 3.05
N ASN A 109 -10.95 -1.63 3.95
CA ASN A 109 -11.81 -0.92 4.90
C ASN A 109 -12.91 -1.79 5.59
N GLY A 110 -12.59 -2.99 6.06
CA GLY A 110 -13.56 -3.86 6.74
C GLY A 110 -14.20 -4.95 5.87
N GLN A 111 -13.91 -4.99 4.56
CA GLN A 111 -14.54 -5.94 3.63
C GLN A 111 -13.52 -6.56 2.67
N LEU A 112 -13.71 -7.85 2.34
CA LEU A 112 -12.95 -8.52 1.30
C LEU A 112 -13.48 -8.19 -0.08
N HIS A 113 -12.57 -8.00 -1.04
CA HIS A 113 -12.86 -7.78 -2.44
C HIS A 113 -12.08 -8.75 -3.32
N GLU A 114 -12.64 -9.10 -4.47
CA GLU A 114 -11.93 -9.84 -5.50
C GLU A 114 -10.89 -8.94 -6.17
N ILE A 115 -9.64 -9.42 -6.23
CA ILE A 115 -8.53 -8.79 -6.94
C ILE A 115 -7.99 -9.75 -8.00
N SER A 116 -7.71 -9.24 -9.19
CA SER A 116 -7.05 -10.04 -10.23
C SER A 116 -5.57 -10.23 -9.90
N ASP A 117 -5.02 -11.41 -10.14
CA ASP A 117 -3.59 -11.72 -9.97
C ASP A 117 -2.67 -10.67 -10.60
N THR A 118 -3.01 -10.20 -11.81
CA THR A 118 -2.22 -9.16 -12.50
C THR A 118 -2.21 -7.84 -11.74
N LEU A 119 -3.32 -7.46 -11.09
CA LEU A 119 -3.39 -6.19 -10.33
C LEU A 119 -2.52 -6.31 -9.08
N LEU A 120 -2.65 -7.43 -8.36
CA LEU A 120 -1.88 -7.66 -7.16
C LEU A 120 -0.37 -7.72 -7.48
N TYR A 121 0.00 -8.41 -8.57
CA TYR A 121 1.37 -8.46 -9.07
C TYR A 121 1.90 -7.07 -9.46
N ASP A 122 1.14 -6.28 -10.22
CA ASP A 122 1.53 -4.92 -10.63
C ASP A 122 1.80 -4.03 -9.41
N ILE A 123 0.93 -4.10 -8.39
CA ILE A 123 1.05 -3.32 -7.14
C ILE A 123 2.27 -3.77 -6.33
N LYS A 124 2.41 -5.08 -6.04
CA LYS A 124 3.56 -5.64 -5.31
C LYS A 124 4.88 -5.29 -6.02
N SER A 125 4.93 -5.40 -7.34
CA SER A 125 6.11 -5.08 -8.15
C SER A 125 6.46 -3.59 -8.14
N ALA A 126 5.46 -2.73 -8.33
CA ALA A 126 5.64 -1.27 -8.34
C ALA A 126 6.13 -0.74 -6.98
N LEU A 127 5.65 -1.32 -5.89
CA LEU A 127 6.03 -0.96 -4.52
C LEU A 127 7.26 -1.73 -4.02
N THR A 128 7.98 -2.41 -4.91
CA THR A 128 9.23 -3.13 -4.59
C THR A 128 9.09 -4.20 -3.51
N PHE A 129 7.87 -4.72 -3.28
CA PHE A 129 7.62 -5.78 -2.30
C PHE A 129 8.57 -6.95 -2.50
N TYR A 130 8.69 -7.44 -3.74
CA TYR A 130 9.55 -8.56 -4.07
C TYR A 130 11.03 -8.27 -3.80
N ASN A 131 11.47 -7.02 -3.88
CA ASN A 131 12.86 -6.63 -3.62
C ASN A 131 13.26 -6.87 -2.16
N SER A 132 12.31 -6.89 -1.23
CA SER A 132 12.57 -7.23 0.16
C SER A 132 12.85 -8.73 0.40
N ARG A 133 12.61 -9.59 -0.58
CA ARG A 133 12.68 -11.05 -0.43
C ARG A 133 13.88 -11.63 -1.19
N PRO A 134 14.64 -12.55 -0.55
CA PRO A 134 15.65 -13.35 -1.25
C PRO A 134 15.03 -14.12 -2.42
N LYS A 135 15.76 -14.20 -3.53
CA LYS A 135 15.28 -14.80 -4.78
C LYS A 135 14.85 -16.26 -4.59
N GLU A 136 15.57 -16.97 -3.73
CA GLU A 136 15.31 -18.36 -3.35
C GLU A 136 13.98 -18.57 -2.64
N TYR A 137 13.43 -17.56 -1.98
CA TYR A 137 12.11 -17.62 -1.34
C TYR A 137 10.99 -17.27 -2.31
N LEU A 138 11.26 -16.36 -3.26
CA LEU A 138 10.29 -15.97 -4.30
C LEU A 138 9.87 -17.11 -5.23
N LYS A 139 10.64 -18.20 -5.31
CA LYS A 139 10.25 -19.38 -6.11
C LYS A 139 8.96 -20.06 -5.61
N TYR A 140 8.55 -19.78 -4.37
CA TYR A 140 7.34 -20.33 -3.76
C TYR A 140 6.12 -19.39 -3.88
N ASP A 141 6.30 -18.16 -4.38
CA ASP A 141 5.22 -17.19 -4.57
C ASP A 141 4.46 -17.48 -5.88
N ASN A 142 3.14 -17.62 -5.81
CA ASN A 142 2.32 -18.01 -6.96
C ASN A 142 2.32 -16.95 -8.08
N LEU A 143 2.33 -15.67 -7.71
CA LEU A 143 2.38 -14.57 -8.68
C LEU A 143 3.73 -14.53 -9.38
N ILE A 144 4.83 -14.79 -8.66
CA ILE A 144 6.16 -14.94 -9.26
C ILE A 144 6.23 -16.17 -10.17
N GLN A 145 5.64 -17.31 -9.78
CA GLN A 145 5.57 -18.48 -10.66
C GLN A 145 4.80 -18.20 -11.95
N LYS A 146 3.76 -17.35 -11.88
CA LYS A 146 2.89 -17.01 -13.01
C LYS A 146 3.46 -15.93 -13.93
N PHE A 147 4.05 -14.87 -13.38
CA PHE A 147 4.47 -13.68 -14.13
C PHE A 147 6.00 -13.51 -14.21
N GLY A 148 6.76 -14.27 -13.43
CA GLY A 148 8.20 -14.13 -13.29
C GLY A 148 8.60 -12.99 -12.34
N LEU A 149 9.91 -12.84 -12.14
CA LEU A 149 10.45 -11.72 -11.37
C LEU A 149 10.19 -10.40 -12.11
N PRO A 150 9.78 -9.34 -11.41
CA PRO A 150 9.57 -8.06 -12.04
C PRO A 150 10.90 -7.48 -12.53
N LYS A 151 10.85 -6.66 -13.59
CA LYS A 151 12.07 -6.10 -14.23
C LYS A 151 12.92 -5.26 -13.28
N ASN A 152 12.29 -4.64 -12.28
CA ASN A 152 12.92 -3.82 -11.26
C ASN A 152 13.42 -4.64 -10.05
N TYR A 153 13.38 -5.98 -10.10
CA TYR A 153 13.87 -6.82 -9.01
C TYR A 153 15.36 -6.61 -8.76
N LYS A 154 15.69 -6.09 -7.59
CA LYS A 154 17.04 -6.05 -7.03
C LYS A 154 16.90 -6.27 -5.54
N TYR A 155 17.40 -7.40 -5.05
CA TYR A 155 17.28 -7.75 -3.63
C TYR A 155 17.85 -6.63 -2.74
N GLN A 156 17.07 -6.23 -1.75
CA GLN A 156 17.35 -5.24 -0.74
C GLN A 156 16.97 -5.85 0.60
N GLN A 157 17.97 -6.08 1.45
CA GLN A 157 17.74 -6.56 2.80
C GLN A 157 17.25 -5.40 3.67
N ALA A 158 16.14 -5.56 4.37
CA ALA A 158 15.78 -4.68 5.49
C ALA A 158 16.38 -5.21 6.80
N GLY A 159 16.36 -4.35 7.82
CA GLY A 159 16.63 -4.72 9.20
C GLY A 159 17.94 -4.16 9.72
N GLU A 160 17.83 -3.13 10.56
CA GLU A 160 18.38 -3.25 11.90
C GLU A 160 17.27 -3.82 12.79
N THR A 161 17.60 -4.73 13.71
CA THR A 161 16.69 -5.12 14.78
C THR A 161 16.75 -4.03 15.84
N LEU A 162 15.64 -3.35 16.12
CA LEU A 162 15.56 -2.42 17.23
C LEU A 162 15.19 -3.22 18.48
N ILE A 163 16.17 -3.47 19.33
CA ILE A 163 15.92 -4.02 20.65
C ILE A 163 15.70 -2.84 21.58
N SER A 164 14.48 -2.68 22.08
CA SER A 164 14.14 -1.72 23.12
C SER A 164 13.75 -2.45 24.40
N TYR A 165 13.76 -1.73 25.51
CA TYR A 165 13.32 -2.23 26.81
C TYR A 165 12.25 -1.28 27.33
N ASP A 166 11.12 -1.83 27.78
CA ASP A 166 10.10 -1.02 28.45
C ASP A 166 10.57 -0.55 29.83
N GLN A 167 9.75 0.25 30.52
CA GLN A 167 10.07 0.79 31.84
C GLN A 167 10.25 -0.30 32.91
N ASP A 168 9.71 -1.50 32.67
CA ASP A 168 9.79 -2.66 33.56
C ASP A 168 10.96 -3.60 33.18
N GLY A 169 11.73 -3.26 32.14
CA GLY A 169 12.89 -4.03 31.67
C GLY A 169 12.53 -5.22 30.77
N ASN A 170 11.28 -5.33 30.30
CA ASN A 170 10.92 -6.35 29.34
C ASN A 170 11.50 -6.00 27.97
N LYS A 171 12.07 -7.01 27.31
CA LYS A 171 12.63 -6.88 25.97
C LYS A 171 11.50 -6.74 24.95
N THR A 172 11.53 -5.66 24.17
CA THR A 172 10.71 -5.47 22.97
C THR A 172 11.61 -5.61 21.75
N VAL A 173 11.18 -6.39 20.77
CA VAL A 173 11.89 -6.57 19.49
C VAL A 173 11.05 -5.92 18.41
N ASP A 174 11.56 -4.83 17.85
CA ASP A 174 10.97 -4.12 16.73
C ASP A 174 11.74 -4.44 15.45
N PHE A 175 11.01 -4.62 14.36
CA PHE A 175 11.57 -4.82 13.02
C PHE A 175 11.51 -3.50 12.24
N ILE A 176 12.57 -3.17 11.50
CA ILE A 176 12.52 -2.08 10.51
C ILE A 176 11.81 -2.61 9.26
N ASP A 177 10.55 -2.21 9.10
CA ASP A 177 9.75 -2.49 7.91
C ASP A 177 10.11 -1.55 6.75
N PHE A 178 9.89 -2.02 5.51
CA PHE A 178 9.98 -1.16 4.33
C PHE A 178 8.72 -0.31 4.21
N LYS A 179 8.88 1.00 4.09
CA LYS A 179 7.80 1.94 3.76
C LYS A 179 8.09 2.57 2.41
N MET A 180 7.27 2.25 1.41
CA MET A 180 7.45 2.67 0.02
C MET A 180 6.32 3.59 -0.40
N ARG A 181 6.64 4.76 -0.97
CA ARG A 181 5.68 5.72 -1.51
C ARG A 181 5.79 5.75 -3.04
N LEU A 182 4.78 5.24 -3.72
CA LEU A 182 4.70 5.25 -5.18
C LEU A 182 4.16 6.58 -5.68
N VAL A 183 4.95 7.27 -6.50
CA VAL A 183 4.65 8.59 -7.05
C VAL A 183 4.77 8.57 -8.57
N THR A 184 3.89 9.32 -9.25
CA THR A 184 3.92 9.43 -10.72
C THR A 184 5.14 10.21 -11.21
N LEU A 185 5.78 9.67 -12.26
CA LEU A 185 6.71 10.39 -13.11
C LEU A 185 5.91 11.29 -14.04
N LYS A 186 5.86 12.59 -13.74
CA LYS A 186 5.43 13.58 -14.74
C LYS A 186 6.50 13.64 -15.82
N THR A 187 6.23 13.02 -16.95
CA THR A 187 6.93 13.35 -18.19
C THR A 187 6.56 14.78 -18.56
N LYS A 188 7.56 15.68 -18.57
CA LYS A 188 7.42 17.03 -19.10
C LYS A 188 7.14 17.00 -20.60
#